data_AF-A0A7X0Y621-F1
#
_entry.id   AF-A0A7X0Y621-F1
#
_cell.length_a   1.000
_cell.length_b   1.000
_cell.length_c   1.000
_cell.angle_alpha   90.00
_cell.angle_beta   90.00
_cell.angle_gamma   90.00
#
_symmetry.space_group_name_H-M   'P 1'
#
loop_
_entity.id
_entity.type
_entity.pdbx_description
1 polymer ?
#
loop_
_entity_poly.entity_id
_entity_poly.type
_entity_poly.pdbx_seq_one_letter_code
_entity_poly.pdbx_strand_id
1 'polypeptide(L)'
;MIPKKIAIVGSCLSRDNFNTTFNPDYKDVFECVLHQHQCSFLSLMSPEMPMVEDEATAEMNAFTSWHFKTEHTKEFLSLIQTRKPEYLLLDAYADIYLGVVEVAEGYFTYNPKFKDTPVLQLAKEKWTLDADYEKYWKAWTQHVDAFFQFLQEEVPFCKIILVKARFADRFADGSSLNEWRESRKYPTVDIAGLNALWDQLDQYVEDYFSVQILDMTQKEYTLDRDHPWGAFYVHYTPDFYHDFMQQLIELTNGK
;
A
#
# COMPACT_ATOMS: atom_id res chain seq x y z
N MET A 1 25.45 -11.59 -8.25
CA MET A 1 25.37 -10.29 -7.57
C MET A 1 24.72 -10.55 -6.22
N ILE A 2 25.04 -9.81 -5.15
CA ILE A 2 24.26 -9.94 -3.90
C ILE A 2 22.92 -9.22 -4.16
N PRO A 3 21.75 -9.86 -3.98
CA PRO A 3 20.46 -9.20 -4.18
C PRO A 3 20.33 -7.98 -3.26
N LYS A 4 19.80 -6.89 -3.78
CA LYS A 4 19.62 -5.65 -3.02
C LYS A 4 18.45 -5.80 -2.06
N LYS A 5 18.61 -5.31 -0.84
CA LYS A 5 17.55 -5.43 0.17
C LYS A 5 16.49 -4.36 0.00
N ILE A 6 15.25 -4.79 -0.13
CA ILE A 6 14.08 -3.93 -0.33
C ILE A 6 13.10 -4.08 0.84
N ALA A 7 12.58 -2.96 1.32
CA ALA A 7 11.39 -2.92 2.16
C ALA A 7 10.22 -2.25 1.42
N ILE A 8 8.99 -2.51 1.86
CA ILE A 8 7.77 -2.00 1.22
C ILE A 8 6.80 -1.51 2.29
N VAL A 9 6.30 -0.28 2.18
CA VAL A 9 5.06 0.17 2.81
C VAL A 9 4.10 0.48 1.68
N GLY A 10 3.10 -0.38 1.50
CA GLY A 10 2.25 -0.24 0.32
C GLY A 10 1.28 -1.39 0.13
N SER A 11 0.85 -1.57 -1.11
CA SER A 11 -0.24 -2.47 -1.46
C SER A 11 0.21 -3.62 -2.37
N CYS A 12 -0.76 -4.32 -2.96
CA CYS A 12 -0.49 -5.33 -3.98
C CYS A 12 0.30 -4.74 -5.16
N LEU A 13 0.12 -3.45 -5.48
CA LEU A 13 0.83 -2.74 -6.54
C LEU A 13 2.34 -2.82 -6.38
N SER A 14 2.85 -2.59 -5.17
CA SER A 14 4.29 -2.63 -4.90
C SER A 14 4.74 -4.05 -4.54
N ARG A 15 3.97 -4.76 -3.73
CA ARG A 15 4.35 -6.09 -3.20
C ARG A 15 4.40 -7.18 -4.28
N ASP A 16 3.43 -7.23 -5.18
CA ASP A 16 3.30 -8.35 -6.11
C ASP A 16 4.42 -8.39 -7.15
N ASN A 17 5.15 -7.29 -7.33
CA ASN A 17 6.39 -7.27 -8.09
C ASN A 17 7.47 -8.20 -7.52
N PHE A 18 7.40 -8.56 -6.22
CA PHE A 18 8.28 -9.50 -5.54
C PHE A 18 7.62 -10.87 -5.35
N ASN A 19 6.83 -11.30 -6.32
CA ASN A 19 6.20 -12.62 -6.38
C ASN A 19 6.61 -13.33 -7.67
N THR A 20 7.06 -14.58 -7.55
CA THR A 20 7.54 -15.38 -8.69
C THR A 20 6.46 -15.72 -9.71
N THR A 21 5.19 -15.50 -9.38
CA THR A 21 4.08 -15.60 -10.34
C THR A 21 4.16 -14.50 -11.39
N PHE A 22 4.57 -13.28 -11.01
CA PHE A 22 4.64 -12.12 -11.90
C PHE A 22 6.07 -11.87 -12.40
N ASN A 23 7.07 -11.96 -11.52
CA ASN A 23 8.47 -11.78 -11.87
C ASN A 23 9.27 -12.99 -11.38
N PRO A 24 9.38 -14.10 -12.15
CA PRO A 24 10.01 -15.34 -11.68
C PRO A 24 11.44 -15.17 -11.13
N ASP A 25 12.21 -14.26 -11.74
CA ASP A 25 13.64 -14.09 -11.48
C ASP A 25 13.97 -12.89 -10.58
N TYR A 26 12.98 -12.25 -9.92
CA TYR A 26 13.24 -11.05 -9.10
C TYR A 26 14.29 -11.30 -8.00
N LYS A 27 14.37 -12.55 -7.50
CA LYS A 27 15.30 -12.96 -6.43
C LYS A 27 16.78 -12.90 -6.85
N ASP A 28 17.06 -12.86 -8.15
CA ASP A 28 18.43 -12.70 -8.65
C ASP A 28 18.95 -11.28 -8.45
N VAL A 29 18.05 -10.31 -8.27
CA VAL A 29 18.36 -8.88 -8.17
C VAL A 29 17.94 -8.27 -6.83
N PHE A 30 16.85 -8.75 -6.22
CA PHE A 30 16.27 -8.19 -5.00
C PHE A 30 15.93 -9.24 -3.94
N GLU A 31 16.07 -8.82 -2.68
CA GLU A 31 15.58 -9.52 -1.50
C GLU A 31 14.55 -8.62 -0.80
N CYS A 32 13.26 -8.98 -0.82
CA CYS A 32 12.24 -8.26 -0.05
C CYS A 32 12.33 -8.67 1.43
N VAL A 33 12.98 -7.83 2.26
CA VAL A 33 13.32 -8.14 3.65
C VAL A 33 12.25 -7.72 4.66
N LEU A 34 11.33 -6.83 4.26
CA LEU A 34 10.28 -6.32 5.13
C LEU A 34 9.12 -5.76 4.31
N HIS A 35 7.90 -5.88 4.82
CA HIS A 35 6.71 -5.35 4.16
C HIS A 35 5.65 -4.97 5.21
N GLN A 36 5.06 -3.78 5.08
CA GLN A 36 3.80 -3.41 5.71
C GLN A 36 2.73 -3.37 4.61
N HIS A 37 1.74 -4.24 4.71
CA HIS A 37 0.69 -4.36 3.70
C HIS A 37 -0.47 -3.42 4.00
N GLN A 38 -0.96 -2.70 3.00
CA GLN A 38 -2.25 -2.01 3.00
C GLN A 38 -2.58 -1.29 4.31
N CYS A 39 -1.59 -0.60 4.88
CA CYS A 39 -1.67 0.15 6.12
C CYS A 39 -1.63 1.64 5.81
N SER A 40 -2.59 2.39 6.33
CA SER A 40 -2.57 3.86 6.25
C SER A 40 -1.41 4.42 7.08
N PHE A 41 -0.79 5.52 6.65
CA PHE A 41 0.21 6.22 7.46
C PHE A 41 -0.33 6.67 8.83
N LEU A 42 -1.61 7.03 8.90
CA LEU A 42 -2.27 7.38 10.16
C LEU A 42 -2.19 6.20 11.12
N SER A 43 -2.48 4.99 10.63
CA SER A 43 -2.39 3.79 11.46
C SER A 43 -0.95 3.38 11.74
N LEU A 44 -0.07 3.36 10.73
CA LEU A 44 1.33 2.95 10.89
C LEU A 44 2.06 3.78 11.95
N MET A 45 1.79 5.09 11.98
CA MET A 45 2.40 6.03 12.92
C MET A 45 1.59 6.25 14.20
N SER A 46 0.49 5.53 14.39
CA SER A 46 -0.21 5.47 15.68
C SER A 46 0.54 4.58 16.68
N PRO A 47 0.32 4.77 18.00
CA PRO A 47 0.78 3.84 19.03
C PRO A 47 0.41 2.38 18.75
N GLU A 48 1.20 1.46 19.31
CA GLU A 48 0.85 0.04 19.31
C GLU A 48 -0.50 -0.18 19.99
N MET A 49 -1.31 -1.07 19.43
CA MET A 49 -2.64 -1.38 19.95
C MET A 49 -2.66 -2.79 20.54
N PRO A 50 -3.31 -3.00 21.69
CA PRO A 50 -3.48 -4.35 22.22
C PRO A 50 -4.32 -5.18 21.25
N MET A 51 -3.82 -6.35 20.89
CA MET A 51 -4.56 -7.30 20.09
C MET A 51 -5.44 -8.15 21.00
N VAL A 52 -6.73 -8.23 20.70
CA VAL A 52 -7.67 -9.13 21.39
C VAL A 52 -7.80 -10.38 20.54
N GLU A 53 -7.39 -11.53 21.09
CA GLU A 53 -7.69 -12.82 20.49
C GLU A 53 -9.16 -13.18 20.75
N ASP A 54 -9.85 -13.58 19.68
CA ASP A 54 -11.26 -13.94 19.65
C ASP A 54 -11.54 -14.95 18.51
N GLU A 55 -12.81 -15.29 18.31
CA GLU A 55 -13.20 -16.23 17.26
C GLU A 55 -12.85 -15.72 15.85
N ALA A 56 -13.07 -14.43 15.58
CA ALA A 56 -12.81 -13.83 14.27
C ALA A 56 -11.31 -13.85 13.91
N THR A 57 -10.44 -13.57 14.88
CA THR A 57 -8.99 -13.61 14.71
C THR A 57 -8.45 -15.04 14.62
N ALA A 58 -9.08 -16.01 15.30
CA ALA A 58 -8.71 -17.43 15.23
C ALA A 58 -9.01 -18.07 13.86
N GLU A 59 -10.02 -17.58 13.13
CA GLU A 59 -10.38 -18.07 11.79
C GLU A 59 -9.54 -17.46 10.65
N MET A 60 -8.69 -16.47 10.96
CA MET A 60 -7.86 -15.82 9.94
C MET A 60 -6.82 -16.79 9.37
N ASN A 61 -6.70 -16.83 8.04
CA ASN A 61 -5.57 -17.50 7.40
C ASN A 61 -4.25 -16.81 7.77
N ALA A 62 -3.12 -17.49 7.54
CA ALA A 62 -1.80 -17.00 7.93
C ALA A 62 -1.46 -15.59 7.42
N PHE A 63 -1.86 -15.25 6.18
CA PHE A 63 -1.61 -13.92 5.61
C PHE A 63 -2.45 -12.84 6.29
N THR A 64 -3.76 -13.10 6.47
CA THR A 64 -4.66 -12.15 7.13
C THR A 64 -4.29 -11.97 8.61
N SER A 65 -3.91 -13.05 9.30
CA SER A 65 -3.45 -13.02 10.69
C SER A 65 -2.16 -12.21 10.83
N TRP A 66 -1.17 -12.44 9.95
CA TRP A 66 0.04 -11.63 9.91
C TRP A 66 -0.26 -10.14 9.69
N HIS A 67 -1.10 -9.83 8.69
CA HIS A 67 -1.47 -8.45 8.37
C HIS A 67 -2.19 -7.77 9.53
N PHE A 68 -3.13 -8.46 10.19
CA PHE A 68 -3.83 -7.95 11.36
C PHE A 68 -2.87 -7.68 12.54
N LYS A 69 -1.93 -8.60 12.78
CA LYS A 69 -0.89 -8.46 13.80
C LYS A 69 0.01 -7.26 13.52
N THR A 70 0.45 -7.07 12.27
CA THR A 70 1.31 -5.92 11.91
C THR A 70 0.56 -4.60 12.02
N GLU A 71 -0.75 -4.57 11.76
CA GLU A 71 -1.59 -3.39 12.05
C GLU A 71 -1.61 -3.05 13.55
N HIS A 72 -1.58 -4.03 14.46
CA HIS A 72 -1.60 -3.77 15.90
C HIS A 72 -0.23 -3.39 16.44
N THR A 73 0.78 -4.18 16.09
CA THR A 73 2.13 -4.11 16.67
C THR A 73 3.01 -3.03 16.07
N LYS A 74 2.65 -2.49 14.90
CA LYS A 74 3.48 -1.52 14.16
C LYS A 74 4.93 -1.98 13.97
N GLU A 75 5.15 -3.30 13.96
CA GLU A 75 6.49 -3.90 14.06
C GLU A 75 7.39 -3.55 12.86
N PHE A 76 6.81 -3.05 11.77
CA PHE A 76 7.56 -2.45 10.66
C PHE A 76 8.57 -1.38 11.12
N LEU A 77 8.17 -0.48 12.02
CA LEU A 77 9.01 0.64 12.48
C LEU A 77 10.26 0.15 13.23
N SER A 78 10.15 -0.89 14.06
CA SER A 78 11.31 -1.46 14.74
C SER A 78 12.11 -2.40 13.82
N LEU A 79 11.44 -3.16 12.96
CA LEU A 79 12.10 -4.12 12.07
C LEU A 79 12.91 -3.43 10.97
N ILE A 80 12.47 -2.30 10.40
CA ILE A 80 13.21 -1.65 9.31
C ILE A 80 14.63 -1.25 9.74
N GLN A 81 14.80 -0.84 11.00
CA GLN A 81 16.09 -0.48 11.60
C GLN A 81 17.08 -1.65 11.66
N THR A 82 16.56 -2.86 11.91
CA THR A 82 17.39 -4.07 12.04
C THR A 82 17.58 -4.78 10.71
N ARG A 83 16.59 -4.74 9.82
CA ARG A 83 16.64 -5.35 8.48
C ARG A 83 17.51 -4.54 7.52
N LYS A 84 17.67 -3.23 7.76
CA LYS A 84 18.54 -2.31 7.01
C LYS A 84 18.37 -2.45 5.50
N PRO A 85 17.16 -2.24 4.96
CA PRO A 85 16.97 -2.23 3.52
C PRO A 85 17.80 -1.11 2.87
N GLU A 86 18.25 -1.34 1.64
CA GLU A 86 18.88 -0.31 0.83
C GLU A 86 17.84 0.62 0.22
N TYR A 87 16.65 0.10 -0.08
CA TYR A 87 15.54 0.87 -0.61
C TYR A 87 14.21 0.56 0.09
N LEU A 88 13.37 1.56 0.21
CA LEU A 88 11.98 1.47 0.67
C LEU A 88 11.05 1.91 -0.46
N LEU A 89 10.15 1.03 -0.88
CA LEU A 89 9.07 1.36 -1.80
C LEU A 89 7.86 1.85 -1.02
N LEU A 90 7.27 2.94 -1.48
CA LEU A 90 6.15 3.61 -0.84
C LEU A 90 4.98 3.80 -1.81
N ASP A 91 3.77 3.36 -1.45
CA ASP A 91 2.55 3.75 -2.15
C ASP A 91 1.42 4.12 -1.17
N ALA A 92 0.58 5.08 -1.56
CA ALA A 92 -0.49 5.64 -0.72
C ALA A 92 -1.85 4.94 -0.87
N TYR A 93 -1.89 3.74 -1.48
CA TYR A 93 -3.14 3.03 -1.79
C TYR A 93 -4.07 2.91 -0.57
N ALA A 94 -3.52 2.59 0.60
CA ALA A 94 -4.32 2.35 1.80
C ALA A 94 -5.05 3.62 2.25
N ASP A 95 -4.38 4.77 2.23
CA ASP A 95 -4.98 6.05 2.59
C ASP A 95 -6.07 6.48 1.61
N ILE A 96 -5.90 6.18 0.33
CA ILE A 96 -6.85 6.58 -0.72
C ILE A 96 -8.08 5.67 -0.74
N TYR A 97 -7.87 4.34 -0.69
CA TYR A 97 -8.95 3.37 -0.93
C TYR A 97 -9.58 2.83 0.35
N LEU A 98 -8.78 2.60 1.39
CA LEU A 98 -9.25 1.97 2.62
C LEU A 98 -9.70 2.99 3.64
N GLY A 99 -8.90 4.05 3.87
CA GLY A 99 -9.10 4.99 4.95
C GLY A 99 -8.89 4.35 6.33
N VAL A 100 -9.38 5.02 7.37
CA VAL A 100 -9.15 4.60 8.78
C VAL A 100 -10.42 4.69 9.62
N VAL A 101 -10.37 4.07 10.79
CA VAL A 101 -11.27 4.35 11.91
C VAL A 101 -10.45 4.92 13.06
N GLU A 102 -11.05 5.84 13.82
CA GLU A 102 -10.47 6.27 15.10
C GLU A 102 -10.63 5.17 16.16
N VAL A 103 -9.56 4.94 16.91
CA VAL A 103 -9.55 4.11 18.11
C VAL A 103 -9.07 4.95 19.30
N ALA A 104 -9.12 4.41 20.52
CA ALA A 104 -8.90 5.18 21.75
C ALA A 104 -7.60 6.01 21.77
N GLU A 105 -6.51 5.50 21.18
CA GLU A 105 -5.19 6.14 21.20
C GLU A 105 -4.58 6.35 19.80
N GLY A 106 -5.38 6.37 18.73
CA GLY A 106 -4.87 6.57 17.37
C GLY A 106 -5.83 6.09 16.28
N TYR A 107 -5.27 5.47 15.24
CA TYR A 107 -6.01 5.04 14.06
C TYR A 107 -5.77 3.57 13.72
N PHE A 108 -6.79 2.94 13.16
CA PHE A 108 -6.73 1.60 12.60
C PHE A 108 -7.17 1.63 11.13
N THR A 109 -6.42 1.00 10.22
CA THR A 109 -6.77 0.99 8.79
C THR A 109 -8.06 0.20 8.56
N TYR A 110 -9.05 0.79 7.87
CA TYR A 110 -10.33 0.13 7.60
C TYR A 110 -10.18 -0.89 6.45
N ASN A 111 -9.58 -2.04 6.73
CA ASN A 111 -9.49 -3.14 5.77
C ASN A 111 -10.70 -4.07 5.89
N PRO A 112 -11.48 -4.32 4.81
CA PRO A 112 -12.64 -5.23 4.86
C PRO A 112 -12.32 -6.66 5.31
N LYS A 113 -11.05 -7.10 5.23
CA LYS A 113 -10.59 -8.39 5.77
C LYS A 113 -10.74 -8.50 7.29
N PHE A 114 -10.83 -7.36 7.99
CA PHE A 114 -10.93 -7.28 9.44
C PHE A 114 -12.34 -6.89 9.90
N LYS A 115 -13.33 -6.85 8.99
CA LYS A 115 -14.67 -6.32 9.27
C LYS A 115 -15.34 -6.97 10.48
N ASP A 116 -15.06 -8.24 10.75
CA ASP A 116 -15.69 -9.01 11.83
C ASP A 116 -14.92 -8.93 13.16
N THR A 117 -13.81 -8.18 13.19
CA THR A 117 -13.01 -7.99 14.41
C THR A 117 -13.58 -6.88 15.31
N PRO A 118 -13.34 -6.93 16.63
CA PRO A 118 -13.86 -5.92 17.57
C PRO A 118 -13.43 -4.50 17.24
N VAL A 119 -12.20 -4.31 16.75
CA VAL A 119 -11.68 -2.97 16.40
C VAL A 119 -12.50 -2.30 15.31
N LEU A 120 -13.01 -3.05 14.32
CA LEU A 120 -13.88 -2.48 13.27
C LEU A 120 -15.36 -2.51 13.63
N GLN A 121 -15.84 -3.50 14.39
CA GLN A 121 -17.24 -3.57 14.83
C GLN A 121 -17.61 -2.48 15.84
N LEU A 122 -16.65 -2.07 16.68
CA LEU A 122 -16.84 -1.03 17.69
C LEU A 122 -16.50 0.38 17.17
N ALA A 123 -15.97 0.48 15.94
CA ALA A 123 -15.68 1.76 15.32
C ALA A 123 -16.97 2.54 15.09
N LYS A 124 -16.98 3.80 15.52
CA LYS A 124 -18.15 4.68 15.37
C LYS A 124 -18.28 5.27 13.98
N GLU A 125 -17.14 5.60 13.38
CA GLU A 125 -17.05 6.32 12.12
C GLU A 125 -15.80 5.86 11.37
N LYS A 126 -15.95 5.73 10.04
CA LYS A 126 -14.85 5.51 9.11
C LYS A 126 -14.55 6.84 8.44
N TRP A 127 -13.29 7.24 8.43
CA TRP A 127 -12.82 8.39 7.65
C TRP A 127 -12.16 7.90 6.37
N THR A 128 -12.50 8.56 5.27
CA THR A 128 -11.80 8.40 4.00
C THR A 128 -11.43 9.76 3.46
N LEU A 129 -10.37 9.81 2.65
CA LEU A 129 -9.87 11.06 2.10
C LEU A 129 -10.88 11.76 1.18
N ASP A 130 -11.73 11.00 0.49
CA ASP A 130 -12.78 11.53 -0.39
C ASP A 130 -14.01 12.05 0.37
N ALA A 131 -14.36 11.46 1.52
CA ALA A 131 -15.52 11.87 2.32
C ALA A 131 -15.18 12.98 3.34
N ASP A 132 -13.97 12.95 3.91
CA ASP A 132 -13.55 13.79 5.03
C ASP A 132 -12.25 14.56 4.71
N TYR A 133 -12.11 15.06 3.47
CA TYR A 133 -10.86 15.59 2.92
C TYR A 133 -10.04 16.46 3.88
N GLU A 134 -10.58 17.58 4.37
CA GLU A 134 -9.82 18.52 5.22
C GLU A 134 -9.31 17.86 6.51
N LYS A 135 -10.13 17.01 7.11
CA LYS A 135 -9.83 16.30 8.37
C LYS A 135 -8.78 15.23 8.12
N TYR A 136 -8.99 14.40 7.10
CA TYR A 136 -8.10 13.32 6.72
C TYR A 136 -6.76 13.87 6.24
N TRP A 137 -6.75 14.86 5.35
CA TRP A 137 -5.55 15.51 4.81
C TRP A 137 -4.67 16.08 5.92
N LYS A 138 -5.26 16.81 6.88
CA LYS A 138 -4.53 17.32 8.04
C LYS A 138 -3.91 16.20 8.88
N ALA A 139 -4.64 15.13 9.14
CA ALA A 139 -4.09 14.00 9.88
C ALA A 139 -3.00 13.29 9.06
N TRP A 140 -3.24 13.04 7.78
CA TRP A 140 -2.32 12.37 6.88
C TRP A 140 -0.99 13.10 6.77
N THR A 141 -1.00 14.40 6.50
CA THR A 141 0.23 15.23 6.45
C THR A 141 1.03 15.12 7.75
N GLN A 142 0.39 15.20 8.92
CA GLN A 142 1.09 15.04 10.20
C GLN A 142 1.75 13.67 10.36
N HIS A 143 1.09 12.59 9.93
CA HIS A 143 1.61 11.24 10.10
C HIS A 143 2.64 10.87 9.03
N VAL A 144 2.49 11.33 7.79
CA VAL A 144 3.50 11.12 6.74
C VAL A 144 4.76 11.93 7.07
N ASP A 145 4.64 13.16 7.58
CA ASP A 145 5.78 13.95 8.08
C ASP A 145 6.54 13.18 9.18
N ALA A 146 5.80 12.65 10.17
CA ALA A 146 6.39 11.85 11.24
C ALA A 146 7.06 10.58 10.72
N PHE A 147 6.48 9.92 9.71
CA PHE A 147 7.06 8.74 9.08
C PHE A 147 8.39 9.05 8.38
N PHE A 148 8.44 10.11 7.57
CA PHE A 148 9.67 10.53 6.89
C PHE A 148 10.73 11.03 7.88
N GLN A 149 10.33 11.74 8.95
CA GLN A 149 11.24 12.10 10.04
C GLN A 149 11.85 10.84 10.68
N PHE A 150 11.01 9.86 11.03
CA PHE A 150 11.47 8.58 11.55
C PHE A 150 12.47 7.89 10.61
N LEU A 151 12.20 7.85 9.30
CA LEU A 151 13.12 7.25 8.32
C LEU A 151 14.47 7.97 8.28
N GLN A 152 14.45 9.31 8.34
CA GLN A 152 15.65 10.13 8.35
C GLN A 152 16.50 9.90 9.61
N GLU A 153 15.86 9.74 10.77
CA GLU A 153 16.54 9.58 12.06
C GLU A 153 17.08 8.16 12.25
N GLU A 154 16.27 7.14 11.94
CA GLU A 154 16.53 5.75 12.34
C GLU A 154 17.07 4.88 11.20
N VAL A 155 16.79 5.22 9.94
CA VAL A 155 17.30 4.49 8.75
C VAL A 155 17.82 5.43 7.65
N PRO A 156 18.75 6.37 7.97
CA PRO A 156 19.16 7.46 7.07
C PRO A 156 19.79 7.04 5.73
N PHE A 157 20.23 5.78 5.62
CA PHE A 157 20.85 5.26 4.40
C PHE A 157 19.87 4.53 3.47
N CYS A 158 18.64 4.30 3.92
CA CYS A 158 17.59 3.70 3.10
C CYS A 158 17.09 4.74 2.10
N LYS A 159 17.26 4.48 0.80
CA LYS A 159 16.73 5.34 -0.26
C LYS A 159 15.23 5.10 -0.41
N ILE A 160 14.45 6.16 -0.51
CA ILE A 160 13.00 6.06 -0.62
C ILE A 160 12.61 6.15 -2.09
N ILE A 161 11.79 5.22 -2.56
CA ILE A 161 11.21 5.19 -3.90
C ILE A 161 9.70 5.35 -3.75
N LEU A 162 9.18 6.50 -4.17
CA LEU A 162 7.74 6.71 -4.29
C LEU A 162 7.24 6.01 -5.56
N VAL A 163 6.27 5.12 -5.40
CA VAL A 163 5.64 4.36 -6.47
C VAL A 163 4.38 5.09 -6.91
N LYS A 164 4.43 5.66 -8.12
CA LYS A 164 3.27 6.31 -8.74
C LYS A 164 2.56 5.31 -9.64
N ALA A 165 1.44 4.79 -9.16
CA ALA A 165 0.50 3.98 -9.92
C ALA A 165 -0.91 4.51 -9.70
N ARG A 166 -1.87 4.12 -10.53
CA ARG A 166 -3.25 4.64 -10.46
C ARG A 166 -4.26 3.50 -10.38
N PHE A 167 -5.49 3.82 -10.02
CA PHE A 167 -6.60 2.92 -10.25
C PHE A 167 -6.93 2.91 -11.74
N ALA A 168 -7.13 1.72 -12.30
CA ALA A 168 -7.64 1.54 -13.66
C ALA A 168 -9.03 0.90 -13.63
N ASP A 169 -9.75 1.01 -14.74
CA ASP A 169 -11.10 0.46 -14.89
C ASP A 169 -11.24 -0.48 -16.09
N ARG A 170 -10.29 -0.48 -17.01
CA ARG A 170 -10.43 -1.18 -18.29
C ARG A 170 -9.68 -2.51 -18.29
N PHE A 171 -10.35 -3.55 -18.76
CA PHE A 171 -9.70 -4.81 -19.14
C PHE A 171 -9.16 -4.71 -20.57
N ALA A 172 -8.34 -5.70 -20.99
CA ALA A 172 -7.77 -5.75 -22.34
C ALA A 172 -8.81 -5.83 -23.48
N ASP A 173 -10.01 -6.34 -23.20
CA ASP A 173 -11.14 -6.39 -24.14
C ASP A 173 -11.92 -5.06 -24.23
N GLY A 174 -11.48 -4.03 -23.50
CA GLY A 174 -12.10 -2.70 -23.43
C GLY A 174 -13.29 -2.59 -22.47
N SER A 175 -13.73 -3.69 -21.86
CA SER A 175 -14.83 -3.65 -20.88
C SER A 175 -14.40 -3.05 -19.54
N SER A 176 -15.39 -2.58 -18.77
CA SER A 176 -15.22 -1.89 -17.49
C SER A 176 -15.30 -2.85 -16.29
N LEU A 177 -14.41 -2.66 -15.31
CA LEU A 177 -14.53 -3.29 -14.00
C LEU A 177 -15.71 -2.70 -13.22
N ASN A 178 -15.93 -1.39 -13.25
CA ASN A 178 -17.10 -0.75 -12.65
C ASN A 178 -18.41 -1.33 -13.19
N GLU A 179 -18.59 -1.45 -14.51
CA GLU A 179 -19.80 -2.06 -15.10
C GLU A 179 -19.93 -3.54 -14.71
N TRP A 180 -18.82 -4.29 -14.71
CA TRP A 180 -18.82 -5.69 -14.28
C TRP A 180 -19.24 -5.83 -12.80
N ARG A 181 -18.79 -4.93 -11.93
CA ARG A 181 -19.12 -4.89 -10.50
C ARG A 181 -20.58 -4.48 -10.29
N GLU A 182 -21.05 -3.45 -10.99
CA GLU A 182 -22.44 -2.99 -10.92
C GLU A 182 -23.41 -4.11 -11.34
N SER A 183 -23.12 -4.83 -12.42
CA SER A 183 -23.94 -5.98 -12.87
C SER A 183 -24.07 -7.09 -11.82
N ARG A 184 -23.13 -7.15 -10.86
CA ARG A 184 -23.08 -8.11 -9.73
C ARG A 184 -23.48 -7.50 -8.40
N LYS A 185 -23.92 -6.24 -8.38
CA LYS A 185 -24.26 -5.47 -7.16
C LYS A 185 -23.08 -5.35 -6.19
N TYR A 186 -21.86 -5.31 -6.71
CA TYR A 186 -20.68 -4.94 -5.92
C TYR A 186 -20.49 -3.42 -5.92
N PRO A 187 -19.93 -2.83 -4.83
CA PRO A 187 -19.63 -1.41 -4.79
C PRO A 187 -18.68 -1.00 -5.91
N THR A 188 -18.98 0.11 -6.58
CA THR A 188 -18.12 0.76 -7.58
C THR A 188 -17.37 1.94 -6.95
N VAL A 189 -16.39 2.50 -7.66
CA VAL A 189 -15.65 3.68 -7.20
C VAL A 189 -15.54 4.75 -8.29
N ASP A 190 -15.40 6.01 -7.86
CA ASP A 190 -15.00 7.11 -8.73
C ASP A 190 -13.49 7.06 -8.99
N ILE A 191 -13.11 6.41 -10.08
CA ILE A 191 -11.70 6.22 -10.46
C ILE A 191 -10.99 7.56 -10.68
N ALA A 192 -11.66 8.54 -11.30
CA ALA A 192 -11.05 9.83 -11.56
C ALA A 192 -10.84 10.61 -10.27
N GLY A 193 -11.84 10.62 -9.38
CA GLY A 193 -11.74 11.23 -8.06
C GLY A 193 -10.62 10.62 -7.20
N LEU A 194 -10.57 9.28 -7.11
CA LEU A 194 -9.53 8.60 -6.35
C LEU A 194 -8.12 8.84 -6.91
N ASN A 195 -7.97 8.86 -8.23
CA ASN A 195 -6.67 9.16 -8.86
C ASN A 195 -6.25 10.62 -8.66
N ALA A 196 -7.18 11.57 -8.66
CA ALA A 196 -6.88 12.96 -8.34
C ALA A 196 -6.43 13.14 -6.89
N LEU A 197 -7.00 12.38 -5.95
CA LEU A 197 -6.52 12.33 -4.57
C LEU A 197 -5.14 11.68 -4.48
N TRP A 198 -4.88 10.62 -5.25
CA TRP A 198 -3.55 10.01 -5.33
C TRP A 198 -2.51 11.02 -5.82
N ASP A 199 -2.81 11.78 -6.88
CA ASP A 199 -1.92 12.82 -7.40
C ASP A 199 -1.58 13.86 -6.32
N GLN A 200 -2.53 14.23 -5.46
CA GLN A 200 -2.28 15.18 -4.36
C GLN A 200 -1.35 14.61 -3.29
N LEU A 201 -1.56 13.36 -2.88
CA LEU A 201 -0.67 12.71 -1.89
C LEU A 201 0.74 12.52 -2.45
N ASP A 202 0.86 12.06 -3.69
CA ASP A 202 2.16 11.90 -4.35
C ASP A 202 2.87 13.25 -4.47
N GLN A 203 2.16 14.30 -4.92
CA GLN A 203 2.73 15.65 -5.06
C GLN A 203 3.22 16.20 -3.72
N TYR A 204 2.47 15.99 -2.63
CA TYR A 204 2.92 16.39 -1.29
C TYR A 204 4.23 15.68 -0.92
N VAL A 205 4.34 14.38 -1.18
CA VAL A 205 5.58 13.65 -0.89
C VAL A 205 6.75 14.18 -1.71
N GLU A 206 6.53 14.45 -3.01
CA GLU A 206 7.54 14.99 -3.92
C GLU A 206 8.01 16.40 -3.53
N ASP A 207 7.08 17.26 -3.08
CA ASP A 207 7.38 18.65 -2.73
C ASP A 207 8.18 18.78 -1.43
N TYR A 208 7.95 17.89 -0.46
CA TYR A 208 8.47 18.01 0.90
C TYR A 208 9.58 17.02 1.25
N PHE A 209 9.74 15.91 0.51
CA PHE A 209 10.72 14.87 0.83
C PHE A 209 11.61 14.49 -0.36
N SER A 210 12.84 14.11 -0.05
CA SER A 210 13.80 13.60 -1.04
C SER A 210 13.51 12.14 -1.37
N VAL A 211 12.75 11.90 -2.43
CA VAL A 211 12.42 10.56 -2.94
C VAL A 211 12.90 10.37 -4.38
N GLN A 212 13.16 9.11 -4.75
CA GLN A 212 13.23 8.70 -6.15
C GLN A 212 11.83 8.34 -6.62
N ILE A 213 11.54 8.52 -7.91
CA ILE A 213 10.22 8.25 -8.48
C ILE A 213 10.29 7.01 -9.36
N LEU A 214 9.42 6.04 -9.10
CA LEU A 214 9.08 4.96 -10.02
C LEU A 214 7.69 5.26 -10.57
N ASP A 215 7.62 5.70 -11.84
CA ASP A 215 6.41 6.23 -12.44
C ASP A 215 5.79 5.26 -13.45
N MET A 216 4.70 4.63 -13.03
CA MET A 216 3.90 3.73 -13.86
C MET A 216 2.74 4.45 -14.56
N THR A 217 2.64 5.78 -14.47
CA THR A 217 1.55 6.56 -15.08
C THR A 217 1.84 7.03 -16.50
N GLN A 218 3.08 6.87 -16.97
CA GLN A 218 3.52 7.26 -18.32
C GLN A 218 2.99 6.32 -19.43
N LYS A 219 2.42 5.18 -19.05
CA LYS A 219 1.82 4.19 -19.94
C LYS A 219 0.47 3.78 -19.35
N GLU A 220 -0.53 3.58 -20.22
CA GLU A 220 -1.80 3.00 -19.82
C GLU A 220 -1.66 1.47 -19.66
N TYR A 221 -2.10 0.95 -18.52
CA TYR A 221 -2.14 -0.48 -18.22
C TYR A 221 -3.58 -0.94 -18.05
N THR A 222 -3.85 -2.17 -18.47
CA THR A 222 -5.17 -2.80 -18.33
C THR A 222 -5.23 -3.74 -17.14
N LEU A 223 -6.43 -3.94 -16.61
CA LEU A 223 -6.67 -4.89 -15.53
C LEU A 223 -6.67 -6.32 -16.03
N ASP A 224 -6.22 -7.24 -15.18
CA ASP A 224 -6.33 -8.68 -15.41
C ASP A 224 -7.60 -9.22 -14.74
N ARG A 225 -8.47 -9.82 -15.56
CA ARG A 225 -9.73 -10.42 -15.09
C ARG A 225 -9.48 -11.70 -14.30
N ASP A 226 -8.42 -12.43 -14.65
CA ASP A 226 -8.05 -13.71 -14.08
C ASP A 226 -6.85 -13.58 -13.14
N HIS A 227 -6.60 -12.36 -12.64
CA HIS A 227 -5.52 -12.08 -11.71
C HIS A 227 -5.56 -13.07 -10.53
N PRO A 228 -4.41 -13.61 -10.06
CA PRO A 228 -4.37 -14.61 -8.99
C PRO A 228 -5.09 -14.19 -7.69
N TRP A 229 -5.23 -12.88 -7.48
CA TRP A 229 -5.92 -12.30 -6.31
C TRP A 229 -7.33 -11.77 -6.62
N GLY A 230 -7.89 -12.12 -7.79
CA GLY A 230 -9.19 -11.69 -8.30
C GLY A 230 -9.14 -10.34 -9.03
N ALA A 231 -10.15 -10.04 -9.84
CA ALA A 231 -10.22 -8.77 -10.56
C ALA A 231 -10.43 -7.58 -9.61
N PHE A 232 -9.54 -6.58 -9.70
CA PHE A 232 -9.59 -5.39 -8.86
C PHE A 232 -8.90 -4.20 -9.53
N TYR A 233 -9.19 -2.97 -9.10
CA TYR A 233 -8.79 -1.72 -9.78
C TYR A 233 -7.28 -1.45 -9.85
N VAL A 234 -6.47 -2.29 -9.20
CA VAL A 234 -5.01 -2.22 -9.16
C VAL A 234 -4.34 -3.57 -9.47
N HIS A 235 -5.12 -4.52 -9.98
CA HIS A 235 -4.64 -5.83 -10.40
C HIS A 235 -4.50 -5.84 -11.91
N TYR A 236 -3.29 -5.50 -12.34
CA TYR A 236 -2.96 -5.26 -13.74
C TYR A 236 -2.61 -6.53 -14.50
N THR A 237 -2.53 -6.43 -15.82
CA THR A 237 -1.94 -7.44 -16.69
C THR A 237 -0.43 -7.59 -16.46
N PRO A 238 0.17 -8.74 -16.82
CA PRO A 238 1.59 -9.03 -16.55
C PRO A 238 2.59 -7.95 -17.02
N ASP A 239 2.27 -7.20 -18.07
CA ASP A 239 3.14 -6.14 -18.59
C ASP A 239 3.38 -5.00 -17.59
N PHE A 240 2.41 -4.69 -16.71
CA PHE A 240 2.63 -3.75 -15.61
C PHE A 240 3.76 -4.21 -14.69
N TYR A 241 3.73 -5.48 -14.27
CA TYR A 241 4.71 -6.02 -13.32
C TYR A 241 6.11 -6.15 -13.93
N HIS A 242 6.20 -6.46 -15.23
CA HIS A 242 7.46 -6.51 -15.95
C HIS A 242 8.07 -5.11 -16.11
N ASP A 243 7.28 -4.13 -16.56
CA ASP A 243 7.74 -2.74 -16.75
C ASP A 243 8.13 -2.11 -15.40
N PHE A 244 7.36 -2.39 -14.34
CA PHE A 244 7.70 -1.98 -12.98
C PHE A 244 9.06 -2.53 -12.55
N MET A 245 9.25 -3.85 -12.69
CA MET A 245 10.48 -4.51 -12.29
C MET A 245 11.67 -3.96 -13.06
N GLN A 246 11.52 -3.73 -14.37
CA GLN A 246 12.56 -3.10 -15.18
C GLN A 246 12.94 -1.71 -14.66
N GLN A 247 11.95 -0.83 -14.43
CA GLN A 247 12.21 0.51 -13.91
C GLN A 247 12.89 0.46 -12.53
N LEU A 248 12.45 -0.45 -11.64
CA LEU A 248 13.07 -0.62 -10.33
C LEU A 248 14.53 -1.08 -10.45
N ILE A 249 14.84 -2.01 -11.36
CA ILE A 249 16.20 -2.45 -11.65
C ILE A 249 17.05 -1.27 -12.13
N GLU A 250 16.54 -0.46 -13.05
CA GLU A 250 17.24 0.72 -13.57
C GLU A 250 17.52 1.76 -12.47
N LEU A 251 16.50 2.12 -11.67
CA LEU A 251 16.60 3.08 -10.56
C LEU A 251 17.62 2.65 -9.50
N THR A 252 17.69 1.35 -9.23
CA THR A 252 18.58 0.83 -8.19
C THR A 252 19.98 0.50 -8.72
N ASN A 253 20.17 0.36 -10.04
CA ASN A 253 21.47 0.06 -10.67
C ASN A 253 22.35 1.30 -10.87
N GLY A 254 21.81 2.51 -10.69
CA GLY A 254 22.55 3.76 -10.74
C GLY A 254 23.63 3.85 -9.65
N LYS A 255 24.88 4.05 -10.09
CA LYS A 255 26.00 4.50 -9.25
C LYS A 255 25.75 5.91 -8.71
#